data_AF-A0A6B3FGQ4-F1
#
_entry.id   AF-A0A6B3FGQ4-F1
#
_cell.length_a   1.000
_cell.length_b   1.000
_cell.length_c   1.000
_cell.angle_alpha   90.00
_cell.angle_beta   90.00
_cell.angle_gamma   90.00
#
_symmetry.space_group_name_H-M   'P 1'
#
loop_
_entity.id
_entity.type
_entity.pdbx_description
1 polymer ?
#
loop_
_entity_poly.entity_id
_entity_poly.type
_entity_poly.pdbx_seq_one_letter_code
_entity_poly.pdbx_strand_id
1 'polypeptide(L)'
;DKIAVMYAGRIVETAPVHEIYKAPAHPYTKGLLQSIPRLDQKGRELYAIKGLPPNLTRIPPGCAFNPRCPMAQDVCRSDVPPLYEVDEQRRSACHFWKETLD
;
A
#
# COMPACT_ATOMS: atom_id res chain seq x y z
N ASP A 1 -9.41 1.97 17.75
CA ASP A 1 -9.57 2.63 16.42
C ASP A 1 -8.85 1.88 15.31
N LYS A 2 -9.43 1.85 14.11
CA LYS A 2 -8.92 1.14 12.93
C LYS A 2 -8.79 2.12 11.76
N ILE A 3 -7.76 1.96 10.94
CA ILE A 3 -7.58 2.71 9.68
C ILE A 3 -7.89 1.78 8.51
N ALA A 4 -8.55 2.32 7.50
CA ALA A 4 -8.68 1.71 6.18
C ALA A 4 -7.97 2.59 5.15
N VAL A 5 -7.00 2.02 4.45
CA VAL A 5 -6.27 2.69 3.36
C VAL A 5 -6.93 2.27 2.06
N MET A 6 -7.22 3.26 1.22
CA MET A 6 -7.87 3.03 -0.08
C MET A 6 -6.98 3.48 -1.24
N TYR A 7 -7.10 2.76 -2.36
CA TYR A 7 -6.49 3.13 -3.63
C TYR A 7 -7.39 2.73 -4.79
N ALA A 8 -7.57 3.65 -5.76
CA ALA A 8 -8.42 3.43 -6.93
C ALA A 8 -9.82 2.86 -6.60
N GLY A 9 -10.45 3.39 -5.55
CA GLY A 9 -11.79 3.00 -5.11
C GLY A 9 -11.88 1.68 -4.32
N ARG A 10 -10.75 1.04 -3.99
CA ARG A 10 -10.72 -0.22 -3.23
C ARG A 10 -9.97 -0.07 -1.92
N ILE A 11 -10.42 -0.77 -0.88
CA ILE A 11 -9.64 -0.94 0.35
C ILE A 11 -8.44 -1.82 0.03
N VAL A 12 -7.23 -1.30 0.27
CA VAL A 12 -5.99 -2.03 0.02
C VAL A 12 -5.32 -2.49 1.30
N GLU A 13 -5.62 -1.85 2.44
CA GLU A 13 -5.12 -2.28 3.74
C GLU A 13 -6.05 -1.82 4.85
N THR A 14 -6.24 -2.65 5.87
CA THR A 14 -6.91 -2.25 7.12
C THR A 14 -6.14 -2.77 8.32
N ALA A 15 -5.95 -1.94 9.34
CA ALA A 15 -5.21 -2.30 10.54
C ALA A 15 -5.55 -1.37 11.71
N PRO A 16 -5.34 -1.80 12.96
CA PRO A 16 -5.30 -0.87 14.10
C PRO A 16 -4.31 0.26 13.84
N VAL A 17 -4.58 1.46 14.39
CA VAL A 17 -3.75 2.65 14.16
C VAL A 17 -2.28 2.35 14.46
N HIS A 18 -1.96 1.80 15.63
CA HIS A 18 -0.57 1.53 15.99
C HIS A 18 0.14 0.58 15.01
N GLU A 19 -0.54 -0.49 14.60
CA GLU A 19 0.06 -1.50 13.74
C GLU A 19 0.28 -1.00 12.30
N ILE A 20 -0.61 -0.15 11.78
CA ILE A 20 -0.44 0.38 10.42
C ILE A 20 0.80 1.27 10.32
N TYR A 21 1.10 2.06 11.36
CA TYR A 21 2.30 2.90 11.40
C TYR A 21 3.57 2.08 11.63
N LYS A 22 3.48 1.00 12.42
CA LYS A 22 4.61 0.15 12.78
C LYS A 22 5.05 -0.77 11.65
N ALA A 23 4.10 -1.48 11.03
CA ALA A 23 4.38 -2.53 10.06
C ALA A 23 3.28 -2.58 8.98
N PRO A 24 3.29 -1.61 8.03
CA PRO A 24 2.33 -1.57 6.94
C PRO A 24 2.54 -2.75 5.99
N ALA A 25 1.48 -3.49 5.73
CA ALA A 25 1.46 -4.73 4.95
C ALA A 25 1.17 -4.52 3.45
N HIS A 26 1.17 -3.28 2.97
CA HIS A 26 0.96 -2.93 1.56
C HIS A 26 1.98 -1.87 1.09
N PRO A 27 2.65 -2.04 -0.07
CA PRO A 27 3.70 -1.11 -0.52
C PRO A 27 3.19 0.34 -0.71
N TYR A 28 1.94 0.50 -1.11
CA TYR A 28 1.28 1.81 -1.17
C TYR A 28 1.19 2.48 0.22
N THR A 29 0.71 1.76 1.24
CA THR A 29 0.63 2.28 2.61
C THR A 29 2.00 2.64 3.15
N LYS A 30 3.01 1.79 2.93
CA LYS A 30 4.41 2.07 3.28
C LYS A 30 4.89 3.37 2.64
N GLY A 31 4.64 3.54 1.34
CA GLY A 31 4.97 4.77 0.62
C GLY A 31 4.24 6.01 1.14
N LEU A 32 2.95 5.90 1.49
CA LEU A 32 2.18 7.00 2.09
C LEU A 32 2.79 7.44 3.42
N LEU A 33 3.09 6.49 4.30
CA LEU A 33 3.68 6.78 5.61
C LEU A 33 5.08 7.39 5.49
N GLN A 34 5.89 6.94 4.53
CA GLN A 34 7.20 7.53 4.21
C GLN A 34 7.10 8.95 3.64
N SER A 35 5.95 9.33 3.08
CA SER A 35 5.71 10.67 2.55
C SER A 35 5.28 11.67 3.64
N ILE A 36 5.03 11.21 4.87
CA ILE A 36 4.60 12.07 5.98
C ILE A 36 5.81 12.87 6.50
N PRO A 37 5.74 14.21 6.51
CA PRO A 37 6.81 15.03 7.04
C PRO A 37 6.98 14.81 8.54
N ARG A 38 8.21 14.53 8.96
CA ARG A 38 8.55 14.36 10.37
C ARG A 38 9.26 15.61 10.91
N LEU A 39 8.78 16.11 12.06
CA LEU A 39 9.29 17.34 12.70
C LEU A 39 10.77 17.24 13.12
N ASP A 40 11.25 16.03 13.41
CA ASP A 40 12.63 15.75 13.79
C ASP A 40 13.58 15.60 12.58
N GLN A 41 13.06 15.60 11.36
CA GLN A 41 13.82 15.42 10.11
C GLN A 41 13.76 16.66 9.21
N LYS A 42 14.14 17.82 9.76
CA LYS A 42 14.21 19.06 8.99
C LYS A 42 15.30 18.97 7.90
N GLY A 43 14.96 19.39 6.67
CA GLY A 43 15.89 19.49 5.55
C GLY A 43 16.13 18.20 4.76
N ARG A 44 15.42 17.10 5.06
CA ARG A 44 15.46 15.87 4.24
C ARG A 44 14.40 15.90 3.15
N GLU A 45 14.74 15.37 1.98
CA GLU A 45 13.79 15.17 0.89
C GLU A 45 12.75 14.12 1.30
N LEU A 46 11.47 14.44 1.11
CA LEU A 46 10.38 13.52 1.42
C LEU A 46 10.30 12.45 0.33
N TYR A 47 10.03 11.22 0.75
CA TYR A 47 9.72 10.17 -0.20
C TYR A 47 8.43 10.54 -0.95
N ALA A 48 8.46 10.43 -2.27
CA ALA A 48 7.29 10.59 -3.12
C ALA A 48 7.04 9.30 -3.89
N ILE A 49 5.82 8.77 -3.81
CA ILE A 49 5.41 7.61 -4.62
C ILE A 49 5.43 8.02 -6.09
N LYS A 50 6.38 7.45 -6.84
CA LYS A 50 6.59 7.76 -8.26
C LYS A 50 5.33 7.51 -9.11
N GLY A 51 5.25 8.25 -10.22
CA GLY A 51 4.14 8.15 -11.18
C GLY A 51 2.83 8.78 -10.70
N LEU A 52 1.85 8.78 -11.60
CA LEU A 52 0.51 9.34 -11.35
C LEU A 52 -0.48 8.23 -10.95
N PRO A 53 -1.49 8.54 -10.11
CA PRO A 53 -2.61 7.63 -9.87
C PRO A 53 -3.27 7.16 -11.18
N PRO A 54 -3.83 5.93 -11.24
CA PRO A 54 -4.47 5.42 -12.44
C PRO A 54 -5.72 6.23 -12.77
N ASN A 55 -6.06 6.29 -14.07
CA ASN A 55 -7.35 6.77 -14.49
C ASN A 55 -8.43 5.77 -14.05
N LEU A 56 -9.41 6.23 -13.25
CA LEU A 56 -10.47 5.35 -12.71
C LEU A 56 -11.39 4.76 -13.79
N THR A 57 -11.44 5.34 -15.00
CA THR A 57 -12.17 4.75 -16.14
C THR A 57 -11.37 3.66 -16.86
N ARG A 58 -10.07 3.55 -16.59
CA ARG A 58 -9.13 2.61 -17.22
C ARG A 58 -8.14 2.08 -16.17
N ILE A 59 -8.67 1.38 -15.17
CA ILE A 59 -7.86 0.71 -14.16
C ILE A 59 -7.13 -0.46 -14.84
N PRO A 60 -5.80 -0.61 -14.64
CA PRO A 60 -5.05 -1.73 -15.20
C PRO A 60 -5.58 -3.08 -14.66
N PRO A 61 -5.40 -4.18 -15.41
CA PRO A 61 -5.69 -5.51 -14.90
C PRO A 61 -4.83 -5.81 -13.65
N GLY A 62 -5.33 -6.74 -12.85
CA GLY A 62 -4.72 -7.15 -11.59
C GLY A 62 -4.74 -6.07 -10.49
N CYS A 63 -3.69 -6.03 -9.68
CA CYS A 63 -3.54 -5.04 -8.61
C CYS A 63 -3.50 -3.62 -9.19
N ALA A 64 -4.43 -2.74 -8.82
CA ALA A 64 -4.50 -1.38 -9.34
C ALA A 64 -3.23 -0.53 -9.09
N PHE A 65 -2.43 -0.91 -8.08
CA PHE A 65 -1.17 -0.23 -7.74
C PHE A 65 0.06 -0.78 -8.51
N ASN A 66 -0.08 -1.87 -9.28
CA ASN A 66 1.04 -2.51 -9.98
C ASN A 66 1.91 -1.56 -10.84
N PRO A 67 1.38 -0.52 -11.52
CA PRO A 67 2.22 0.37 -12.35
C PRO A 67 3.16 1.28 -11.54
N ARG A 68 2.90 1.45 -10.23
CA ARG A 68 3.65 2.33 -9.33
C ARG A 68 4.32 1.57 -8.19
N CYS A 69 3.99 0.29 -8.03
CA CYS A 69 4.49 -0.53 -6.94
C CYS A 69 5.95 -0.92 -7.21
N PRO A 70 6.90 -0.61 -6.31
CA PRO A 70 8.29 -1.01 -6.48
C PRO A 70 8.50 -2.53 -6.35
N MET A 71 7.51 -3.26 -5.81
CA MET A 71 7.51 -4.71 -5.64
C MET A 71 6.64 -5.43 -6.68
N ALA A 72 6.18 -4.74 -7.74
CA ALA A 72 5.30 -5.35 -8.74
C ALA A 72 6.00 -6.52 -9.45
N GLN A 73 5.32 -7.67 -9.45
CA GLN A 73 5.70 -8.85 -10.24
C GLN A 73 4.58 -9.20 -11.23
N ASP A 74 4.78 -10.22 -12.05
CA ASP A 74 3.83 -10.58 -13.12
C ASP A 74 2.44 -10.90 -12.60
N VAL A 75 2.33 -11.61 -11.46
CA VAL A 75 1.04 -11.89 -10.83
C VAL A 75 0.24 -10.62 -10.52
N CYS A 76 0.91 -9.52 -10.13
CA CYS A 76 0.25 -8.24 -9.84
C CYS A 76 -0.39 -7.59 -11.08
N ARG A 77 0.05 -7.96 -12.28
CA ARG A 77 -0.42 -7.38 -13.56
C ARG A 77 -1.62 -8.13 -14.12
N SER A 78 -1.84 -9.37 -13.69
CA SER A 78 -2.91 -10.23 -14.19
C SER A 78 -3.96 -10.56 -13.15
N ASP A 79 -3.57 -10.70 -11.88
CA ASP A 79 -4.45 -11.13 -10.79
C ASP A 79 -4.70 -10.00 -9.79
N VAL A 80 -5.94 -9.91 -9.33
CA VAL A 80 -6.35 -8.93 -8.33
C VAL A 80 -6.13 -9.58 -6.97
N PRO A 81 -5.22 -9.06 -6.12
CA PRO A 81 -5.00 -9.65 -4.81
C PRO A 81 -6.28 -9.56 -3.99
N PRO A 82 -6.76 -10.68 -3.42
CA PRO A 82 -7.82 -10.62 -2.42
C PRO A 82 -7.30 -9.86 -1.20
N LEU A 83 -8.23 -9.43 -0.34
CA LEU A 83 -7.90 -8.80 0.92
C LEU A 83 -7.45 -9.89 1.92
N TYR A 84 -6.17 -10.26 1.89
CA TYR A 84 -5.59 -11.33 2.71
C TYR A 84 -5.67 -11.03 4.21
N GLU A 85 -5.76 -12.08 5.01
CA GLU A 85 -5.59 -12.02 6.46
C GLU A 85 -4.10 -11.97 6.80
N VAL A 86 -3.64 -10.82 7.31
CA VAL A 86 -2.27 -10.64 7.79
C VAL A 86 -2.14 -11.19 9.20
N ASP A 87 -3.13 -10.88 10.05
CA ASP A 87 -3.41 -11.50 11.34
C ASP A 87 -4.88 -11.27 11.72
N GLU A 88 -5.24 -11.48 12.98
CA GLU A 88 -6.62 -11.32 13.49
C GLU A 88 -7.23 -9.94 13.17
N GLN A 89 -6.45 -8.86 13.21
CA GLN A 89 -6.95 -7.48 13.09
C GLN A 89 -6.52 -6.75 11.81
N ARG A 90 -5.51 -7.28 11.13
CA ARG A 90 -4.92 -6.69 9.92
C ARG A 90 -5.34 -7.43 8.65
N ARG A 91 -5.52 -6.66 7.58
CA ARG A 91 -5.84 -7.17 6.26
C ARG A 91 -5.08 -6.39 5.18
N SER A 92 -4.61 -7.05 4.11
CA SER A 92 -3.88 -6.41 3.01
C SER A 92 -4.22 -7.02 1.65
N ALA A 93 -4.49 -6.17 0.66
CA ALA A 93 -4.71 -6.58 -0.73
C ALA A 93 -3.38 -6.53 -1.52
N CYS A 94 -2.40 -7.30 -1.07
CA CYS A 94 -1.09 -7.44 -1.74
C CYS A 94 -0.71 -8.92 -1.83
N HIS A 95 -0.28 -9.39 -3.00
CA HIS A 95 0.24 -10.76 -3.15
C HIS A 95 1.51 -11.00 -2.32
N PHE A 96 2.25 -9.94 -2.00
CA PHE A 96 3.54 -9.97 -1.30
C PHE A 96 3.47 -9.28 0.06
N TRP A 97 2.32 -9.40 0.75
CA TRP A 97 2.13 -8.74 2.04
C TRP A 97 3.12 -9.24 3.11
N LYS A 98 3.59 -10.50 3.03
CA LYS A 98 4.56 -11.04 3.98
C LYS A 98 5.91 -10.33 3.84
N GLU A 99 6.36 -10.19 2.59
CA GLU A 99 7.62 -9.55 2.21
C GLU A 99 7.62 -8.04 2.50
N THR A 100 6.46 -7.42 2.71
CA THR A 100 6.39 -6.03 3.17
C THR A 100 6.63 -5.86 4.67
N LEU A 101 6.46 -6.94 5.44
CA LEU A 101 6.64 -6.98 6.89
C LEU A 101 8.07 -7.40 7.30
N ASP A 102 8.82 -8.00 6.37
CA ASP A 102 10.25 -8.28 6.50
C ASP A 102 11.10 -6.99 6.34
#